data_AF-A0A2G2ZXS9-F1
#
_entry.id   AF-A0A2G2ZXS9-F1
#
_cell.length_a   1.000
_cell.length_b   1.000
_cell.length_c   1.000
_cell.angle_alpha   90.00
_cell.angle_beta   90.00
_cell.angle_gamma   90.00
#
_symmetry.space_group_name_H-M   'P 1'
#
loop_
_entity.id
_entity.type
_entity.pdbx_description
1 polymer ?
#
loop_
_entity_poly.entity_id
_entity_poly.type
_entity_poly.pdbx_seq_one_letter_code
_entity_poly.pdbx_strand_id
1 'polypeptide(L)'
;MKGKGLKKDPTYSWIEVGDKVHTFVGQDKSHPERDKIYEKLAYLTEKLEKEAGYMAQTKYVLHKVEEKEKVKLLKGHTERFAIAYGLLFSTNRNLIRITKHLCACSD
;
A
#
# COMPACT_ATOMS: atom_id res chain seq x y z
N MET A 1 -16.25 -12.23 -17.08
CA MET A 1 -15.79 -13.03 -18.24
C MET A 1 -14.42 -13.63 -17.89
N LYS A 2 -14.35 -14.95 -17.71
CA LYS A 2 -13.09 -15.70 -17.56
C LYS A 2 -12.51 -15.97 -18.95
N GLY A 3 -11.92 -14.95 -19.55
CA GLY A 3 -11.07 -15.10 -20.73
C GLY A 3 -9.63 -15.23 -20.27
N LYS A 4 -8.84 -16.10 -20.88
CA LYS A 4 -7.40 -16.28 -20.64
C LYS A 4 -6.71 -14.90 -20.59
N GLY A 5 -6.52 -14.38 -19.38
CA GLY A 5 -6.03 -13.02 -19.17
C GLY A 5 -4.52 -12.96 -19.32
N LEU A 6 -3.99 -11.80 -19.71
CA LEU A 6 -2.60 -11.45 -19.47
C LEU A 6 -2.23 -11.84 -18.04
N LYS A 7 -1.32 -12.80 -17.87
CA LYS A 7 -0.71 -13.08 -16.56
C LYS A 7 0.12 -11.86 -16.20
N LYS A 8 -0.51 -10.88 -15.55
CA LYS A 8 0.24 -9.83 -14.85
C LYS A 8 0.85 -10.50 -13.64
N ASP A 9 2.16 -10.44 -13.55
CA ASP A 9 2.82 -10.77 -12.29
C ASP A 9 2.19 -9.92 -11.18
N PRO A 10 1.92 -10.52 -10.02
CA PRO A 10 1.35 -9.77 -8.93
C PRO A 10 2.28 -8.62 -8.55
N THR A 11 1.72 -7.44 -8.33
CA THR A 11 2.48 -6.33 -7.76
C THR A 11 2.71 -6.62 -6.30
N TYR A 12 3.95 -6.51 -5.85
CA TYR A 12 4.29 -6.65 -4.45
C TYR A 12 5.34 -5.62 -4.02
N SER A 13 5.34 -5.35 -2.73
CA SER A 13 6.35 -4.56 -2.04
C SER A 13 6.84 -5.36 -0.85
N TRP A 14 8.11 -5.21 -0.50
CA TRP A 14 8.63 -5.78 0.73
C TRP A 14 9.42 -4.76 1.53
N ILE A 15 9.47 -4.99 2.83
CA ILE A 15 10.14 -4.16 3.81
C ILE A 15 10.97 -5.06 4.72
N GLU A 16 12.11 -4.53 5.15
CA GLU A 16 12.98 -5.14 6.14
C GLU A 16 12.77 -4.40 7.47
N VAL A 17 12.27 -5.11 8.49
CA VAL A 17 12.07 -4.58 9.84
C VAL A 17 12.66 -5.57 10.83
N GLY A 18 13.73 -5.15 11.54
CA GLY A 18 14.59 -6.08 12.26
C GLY A 18 15.27 -7.06 11.28
N ASP A 19 15.41 -8.33 11.68
CA ASP A 19 16.02 -9.39 10.87
C ASP A 19 15.01 -10.17 10.00
N LYS A 20 13.85 -9.57 9.69
CA LYS A 20 12.78 -10.21 8.93
C LYS A 20 12.33 -9.40 7.73
N VAL A 21 12.10 -10.10 6.62
CA VAL A 21 11.52 -9.54 5.41
C VAL A 21 10.01 -9.80 5.39
N HIS A 22 9.23 -8.73 5.25
CA HIS A 22 7.78 -8.78 5.17
C HIS A 22 7.34 -8.37 3.78
N THR A 23 6.58 -9.25 3.10
CA THR A 23 6.11 -9.03 1.73
C THR A 23 4.61 -8.76 1.73
N PHE A 24 4.21 -7.77 0.95
CA PHE A 24 2.83 -7.35 0.74
C PHE A 24 2.50 -7.51 -0.73
N VAL A 25 1.54 -8.37 -1.04
CA VAL A 25 1.10 -8.64 -2.40
C VAL A 25 -0.26 -7.99 -2.63
N GLY A 26 -0.47 -7.38 -3.79
CA GLY A 26 -1.72 -6.73 -4.13
C GLY A 26 -2.88 -7.73 -4.06
N GLN A 27 -3.94 -7.37 -3.34
CA GLN A 27 -5.13 -8.20 -3.07
C GLN A 27 -4.91 -9.38 -2.11
N ASP A 28 -3.71 -9.57 -1.58
CA ASP A 28 -3.46 -10.58 -0.54
C ASP A 28 -3.93 -10.08 0.84
N LYS A 29 -4.52 -10.99 1.60
CA LYS A 29 -5.05 -10.76 2.95
C LYS A 29 -4.46 -11.74 3.97
N SER A 30 -3.44 -12.51 3.60
CA SER A 30 -2.84 -13.56 4.43
C SER A 30 -1.96 -13.03 5.57
N HIS A 31 -1.55 -11.75 5.52
CA HIS A 31 -0.61 -11.20 6.50
C HIS A 31 -1.22 -11.22 7.93
N PRO A 32 -0.53 -11.76 8.95
CA PRO A 32 -1.10 -11.94 10.29
C PRO A 32 -1.47 -10.60 10.95
N GLU A 33 -0.69 -9.55 10.71
CA GLU A 33 -0.92 -8.20 11.26
C GLU A 33 -1.79 -7.31 10.36
N ARG A 34 -2.53 -7.89 9.41
CA ARG A 34 -3.29 -7.14 8.40
C ARG A 34 -4.17 -6.06 9.02
N ASP A 35 -4.97 -6.39 10.04
CA ASP A 35 -5.95 -5.46 10.58
C ASP A 35 -5.28 -4.21 11.18
N LYS A 36 -4.17 -4.38 11.93
CA LYS A 36 -3.38 -3.27 12.46
C LYS A 36 -2.79 -2.39 11.37
N ILE A 37 -2.32 -2.98 10.27
CA ILE A 37 -1.77 -2.24 9.13
C ILE A 37 -2.87 -1.41 8.45
N TYR A 38 -4.05 -1.98 8.26
CA TYR A 38 -5.19 -1.27 7.67
C TYR A 38 -5.67 -0.12 8.56
N GLU A 39 -5.77 -0.34 9.87
CA GLU A 39 -6.10 0.71 10.84
C GLU A 39 -5.06 1.83 10.83
N LYS A 40 -3.76 1.48 10.83
CA LYS A 40 -2.68 2.47 10.75
C LYS A 40 -2.75 3.28 9.46
N LEU A 41 -3.02 2.63 8.33
CA LEU A 41 -3.17 3.33 7.06
C LEU A 41 -4.38 4.27 7.05
N ALA A 42 -5.51 3.84 7.59
CA ALA A 42 -6.69 4.69 7.71
C ALA A 42 -6.38 5.93 8.55
N TYR A 43 -5.76 5.74 9.72
CA TYR A 43 -5.32 6.83 10.58
C TYR A 43 -4.35 7.79 9.88
N LEU A 44 -3.31 7.26 9.21
CA LEU A 44 -2.33 8.10 8.50
C LEU A 44 -2.96 8.88 7.36
N THR A 45 -3.88 8.25 6.61
CA THR A 45 -4.57 8.89 5.50
C THR A 45 -5.45 10.02 6.00
N GLU A 46 -6.27 9.78 7.02
CA GLU A 46 -7.12 10.82 7.64
C GLU A 46 -6.28 11.97 8.20
N LYS A 47 -5.16 11.66 8.87
CA LYS A 47 -4.24 12.66 9.40
C LYS A 47 -3.64 13.52 8.29
N LEU A 48 -3.17 12.92 7.20
CA LEU A 48 -2.61 13.65 6.05
C LEU A 48 -3.67 14.48 5.32
N GLU A 49 -4.90 13.96 5.19
CA GLU A 49 -6.03 14.70 4.61
C GLU A 49 -6.34 15.95 5.45
N LYS A 50 -6.36 15.84 6.79
CA LYS A 50 -6.68 16.95 7.71
C LYS A 50 -5.55 17.96 7.92
N GLU A 51 -4.32 17.49 8.13
CA GLU A 51 -3.19 18.33 8.54
C GLU A 51 -2.35 18.84 7.36
N ALA A 52 -2.25 18.04 6.29
CA ALA A 52 -1.39 18.34 5.14
C ALA A 52 -2.17 18.58 3.84
N GLY A 53 -3.50 18.45 3.86
CA GLY A 53 -4.35 18.63 2.68
C GLY A 53 -4.11 17.57 1.59
N TYR A 54 -3.68 16.36 1.97
CA TYR A 54 -3.47 15.28 1.01
C TYR A 54 -4.77 14.94 0.26
N MET A 55 -4.68 14.84 -1.06
CA MET A 55 -5.78 14.41 -1.93
C MET A 55 -5.26 13.34 -2.90
N ALA A 56 -5.94 12.19 -2.92
CA ALA A 56 -5.54 11.07 -3.77
C ALA A 56 -5.61 11.45 -5.26
N GLN A 57 -4.50 11.25 -5.98
CA GLN A 57 -4.36 11.58 -7.39
C GLN A 57 -4.92 10.47 -8.28
N THR A 58 -6.26 10.41 -8.37
CA THR A 58 -7.02 9.41 -9.14
C THR A 58 -6.69 9.36 -10.63
N LYS A 59 -6.05 10.41 -11.19
CA LYS A 59 -5.52 10.42 -12.56
C LYS A 59 -4.55 9.26 -12.86
N TYR A 60 -3.89 8.71 -11.85
CA TYR A 60 -2.99 7.56 -12.00
C TYR A 60 -3.73 6.21 -12.04
N VAL A 61 -5.02 6.18 -11.76
CA VAL A 61 -5.85 4.98 -11.87
C VAL A 61 -6.55 4.96 -13.24
N LEU A 62 -6.01 4.16 -14.15
CA LEU A 62 -6.51 4.03 -15.53
C LEU A 62 -7.79 3.18 -15.63
N HIS A 63 -8.24 2.58 -14.53
CA HIS A 63 -9.48 1.81 -14.50
C HIS A 63 -10.69 2.74 -14.65
N LYS A 64 -11.60 2.40 -15.56
CA LYS A 64 -12.86 3.10 -15.78
C LYS A 64 -13.88 2.71 -14.70
N VAL A 65 -13.60 3.11 -13.47
CA VAL A 65 -14.46 2.91 -12.29
C VAL A 65 -14.82 4.25 -11.67
N GLU A 66 -15.80 4.25 -10.77
CA GLU A 66 -16.20 5.45 -10.04
C GLU A 66 -15.04 6.06 -9.27
N GLU A 67 -15.10 7.37 -9.07
CA GLU A 67 -14.02 8.14 -8.43
C GLU A 67 -13.71 7.63 -7.01
N LYS A 68 -14.76 7.30 -6.25
CA LYS A 68 -14.63 6.68 -4.92
C LYS A 68 -13.87 5.35 -4.97
N GLU A 69 -14.06 4.58 -6.04
CA GLU A 69 -13.37 3.30 -6.21
C GLU A 69 -11.92 3.48 -6.63
N LYS A 70 -11.61 4.50 -7.46
CA LYS A 70 -10.21 4.86 -7.77
C LYS A 70 -9.43 5.24 -6.51
N VAL A 71 -10.04 6.02 -5.61
CA VAL A 71 -9.43 6.37 -4.33
C VAL A 71 -9.13 5.12 -3.49
N LYS A 72 -10.05 4.15 -3.44
CA LYS A 72 -9.80 2.88 -2.75
C LYS A 72 -8.65 2.08 -3.38
N LEU A 73 -8.56 2.06 -4.71
CA LEU A 73 -7.48 1.38 -5.43
C LEU A 73 -6.10 1.99 -5.09
N LEU A 74 -6.00 3.33 -5.01
CA LEU A 74 -4.79 4.03 -4.58
C LEU A 74 -4.43 3.72 -3.12
N LYS A 75 -5.43 3.75 -2.22
CA LYS A 75 -5.24 3.39 -0.80
C LYS A 75 -4.77 1.93 -0.63
N GLY A 76 -5.08 1.05 -1.59
CA GLY A 76 -4.69 -0.36 -1.61
C GLY A 76 -3.31 -0.68 -2.20
N HIS A 77 -2.47 0.32 -2.47
CA HIS A 77 -1.11 0.10 -2.98
C HIS A 77 -0.21 -0.64 -1.97
N THR A 78 0.56 -1.63 -2.46
CA THR A 78 1.40 -2.49 -1.62
C THR A 78 2.48 -1.73 -0.88
N GLU A 79 3.01 -0.66 -1.47
CA GLU A 79 3.99 0.22 -0.82
C GLU A 79 3.41 0.90 0.42
N ARG A 80 2.11 1.24 0.41
CA ARG A 80 1.45 1.87 1.57
C ARG A 80 1.35 0.90 2.72
N PHE A 81 0.99 -0.36 2.45
CA PHE A 81 1.00 -1.41 3.47
C PHE A 81 2.40 -1.59 4.07
N ALA A 82 3.44 -1.60 3.24
CA ALA A 82 4.82 -1.68 3.70
C ALA A 82 5.22 -0.47 4.59
N ILE A 83 4.86 0.76 4.20
CA ILE A 83 5.10 1.97 5.01
C ILE A 83 4.41 1.87 6.36
N ALA A 84 3.11 1.53 6.37
CA ALA A 84 2.35 1.41 7.61
C ALA A 84 2.90 0.32 8.53
N TYR A 85 3.32 -0.82 7.97
CA TYR A 85 3.99 -1.87 8.73
C TYR A 85 5.31 -1.36 9.34
N GLY A 86 6.15 -0.70 8.54
CA GLY A 86 7.41 -0.11 9.02
C GLY A 86 7.18 0.87 10.18
N LEU A 87 6.17 1.72 10.08
CA LEU A 87 5.83 2.70 11.12
C LEU A 87 5.22 2.08 12.39
N LEU A 88 4.65 0.88 12.30
CA LEU A 88 4.09 0.16 13.45
C LEU A 88 5.15 -0.63 14.21
N PHE A 89 6.03 -1.31 13.48
CA PHE A 89 6.90 -2.36 14.04
C PHE A 89 8.39 -1.99 14.07
N SER A 90 8.81 -0.90 13.40
CA SER A 90 10.19 -0.42 13.51
C SER A 90 10.44 0.21 14.88
N THR A 91 11.25 -0.46 15.69
CA THR A 91 11.75 0.06 16.97
C THR A 91 12.95 0.98 16.71
N ASN A 92 12.94 2.18 17.29
CA ASN A 92 14.07 3.14 17.38
C ASN A 92 14.39 4.06 16.18
N ARG A 93 13.41 4.68 15.51
CA ARG A 93 13.66 5.66 14.41
C ARG A 93 14.68 5.16 13.36
N ASN A 94 14.79 3.84 13.23
CA ASN A 94 15.73 3.22 12.30
C ASN A 94 15.25 3.44 10.88
N LEU A 95 16.21 3.45 9.94
CA LEU A 95 15.93 3.61 8.52
C LEU A 95 14.97 2.51 8.05
N ILE A 96 13.81 2.91 7.55
CA ILE A 96 12.84 2.01 6.93
C ILE A 96 13.17 1.92 5.44
N ARG A 97 13.52 0.73 4.96
CA ARG A 97 13.81 0.47 3.55
C ARG A 97 12.70 -0.37 2.93
N ILE A 98 12.05 0.18 1.91
CA ILE A 98 10.95 -0.46 1.19
C ILE A 98 11.39 -0.65 -0.26
N THR A 99 11.22 -1.86 -0.78
CA THR A 99 11.47 -2.17 -2.18
C THR A 99 10.17 -2.60 -2.84
N LYS A 100 9.97 -2.20 -4.10
CA LYS A 100 8.77 -2.49 -4.87
C LYS A 100 9.16 -3.17 -6.17
N HIS A 101 8.40 -4.20 -6.55
CA HIS A 101 8.63 -4.94 -7.80
C HIS A 101 8.37 -4.06 -9.04
N LEU A 102 7.39 -3.16 -8.94
CA LEU A 102 7.09 -2.16 -9.97
C LEU A 102 7.50 -0.76 -9.49
N CYS A 103 7.58 0.21 -10.40
CA CYS A 103 7.83 1.60 -10.03
C CYS A 103 6.81 2.09 -8.99
N ALA A 104 7.26 2.95 -8.06
CA ALA A 104 6.38 3.60 -7.10
C ALA A 104 5.33 4.42 -7.85
N CYS A 105 4.09 4.40 -7.38
CA CYS A 105 3.09 5.31 -7.93
C CYS A 105 3.45 6.75 -7.53
N SER A 106 3.14 7.72 -8.39
CA SER A 106 3.37 9.14 -8.11
C SER A 106 2.31 9.76 -7.19
N ASP A 107 1.39 8.96 -6.66
CA ASP A 107 0.42 9.32 -5.62
C ASP A 107 0.91 8.94 -4.22
#